data_AF-A0A6J7E5C8-F1
#
_entry.id   AF-A0A6J7E5C8-F1
#
_cell.length_a   1.000
_cell.length_b   1.000
_cell.length_c   1.000
_cell.angle_alpha   90.00
_cell.angle_beta   90.00
_cell.angle_gamma   90.00
#
_symmetry.space_group_name_H-M   'P 1'
#
loop_
_entity.id
_entity.type
_entity.pdbx_description
1 polymer ?
#
loop_
_entity_poly.entity_id
_entity_poly.type
_entity_poly.pdbx_seq_one_letter_code
_entity_poly.pdbx_strand_id
1 'polypeptide(L)'
;MNKKAMRSLLTSSLVIAALGLSACGSSSTSASSTTSTTTTTGGPVMTLQLKAPLSSASKNLHSVGTATQYGWNQLVGTSTNYGESIGVEILGNVAYTNGAGPFFGFVTYTWPDGSTIGVRMSGRAVPGANGTTSFSAPLNVLGGTGRYGAVKGTGLFTGSRSGVVGSPVESTFTLHITNPTN
;
A
#
# COMPACT_ATOMS: atom_id res chain seq x y z
N MET A 1 13.33 60.11 -3.32
CA MET A 1 13.60 59.40 -2.06
C MET A 1 13.75 57.90 -2.36
N ASN A 2 15.02 57.46 -2.49
CA ASN A 2 15.70 56.37 -1.74
C ASN A 2 15.37 54.94 -2.23
N LYS A 3 16.28 54.28 -2.99
CA LYS A 3 17.48 53.47 -2.54
C LYS A 3 17.02 52.23 -1.74
N LYS A 4 17.36 50.95 -2.00
CA LYS A 4 18.51 50.20 -2.55
C LYS A 4 18.01 48.74 -2.78
N ALA A 5 18.30 48.06 -3.90
CA ALA A 5 19.43 47.15 -4.14
C ALA A 5 19.61 45.97 -3.15
N MET A 6 19.52 44.72 -3.64
CA MET A 6 20.56 43.69 -3.47
C MET A 6 20.32 42.48 -4.42
N ARG A 7 21.20 42.32 -5.41
CA ARG A 7 21.39 41.12 -6.24
C ARG A 7 22.55 40.32 -5.64
N SER A 8 22.40 39.02 -5.43
CA SER A 8 23.53 38.06 -5.36
C SER A 8 22.99 36.62 -5.32
N LEU A 9 23.21 35.84 -6.37
CA LEU A 9 23.27 34.38 -6.25
C LEU A 9 24.61 33.96 -6.85
N LEU A 10 25.51 33.49 -5.99
CA LEU A 10 26.78 32.92 -6.37
C LEU A 10 26.59 31.57 -7.06
N THR A 11 27.37 31.43 -8.13
CA THR A 11 27.73 30.22 -8.85
C THR A 11 28.52 29.25 -7.96
N SER A 12 28.33 27.95 -8.17
CA SER A 12 29.39 26.95 -8.00
C SER A 12 29.06 25.70 -8.80
N SER A 13 29.77 25.55 -9.91
CA SER A 13 29.90 24.32 -10.68
C SER A 13 30.93 23.42 -9.99
N LEU A 14 30.67 22.11 -9.93
CA LEU A 14 31.72 21.12 -9.67
C LEU A 14 31.76 20.15 -10.85
N VAL A 15 32.86 20.20 -11.60
CA VAL A 15 33.27 19.25 -12.63
C VAL A 15 34.37 18.39 -12.00
N ILE A 16 34.21 17.07 -12.00
CA ILE A 16 35.33 16.14 -11.84
C ILE A 16 35.18 15.07 -12.91
N ALA A 17 36.08 15.12 -13.90
CA ALA A 17 36.34 14.04 -14.83
C ALA A 17 37.73 13.50 -14.53
N ALA A 18 37.85 12.20 -14.28
CA ALA A 18 39.11 11.47 -14.37
C ALA A 18 38.85 10.09 -14.97
N LEU A 19 39.33 9.93 -16.20
CA LEU A 19 39.45 8.67 -16.92
C LEU A 19 40.63 7.89 -16.33
N GLY A 20 40.41 6.61 -16.04
CA GLY A 20 41.46 5.64 -15.76
C GLY A 20 41.13 4.31 -16.44
N LEU A 21 41.78 4.04 -17.58
CA LEU A 21 41.85 2.70 -18.17
C LEU A 21 42.87 1.87 -17.40
N SER A 22 42.51 0.65 -17.02
CA SER A 22 43.45 -0.47 -16.85
C SER A 22 42.73 -1.77 -17.21
N ALA A 23 43.36 -2.51 -18.11
CA ALA A 23 42.93 -3.79 -18.63
C ALA A 23 43.74 -4.94 -18.01
N CYS A 24 43.24 -6.16 -18.22
CA CYS A 24 43.82 -7.48 -17.99
C CYS A 24 43.43 -8.19 -16.68
N GLY A 25 42.89 -9.41 -16.83
CA GLY A 25 42.86 -10.42 -15.77
C GLY A 25 41.50 -11.11 -15.57
N SER A 26 41.03 -11.89 -16.54
CA SER A 26 40.00 -12.90 -16.29
C SER A 26 40.63 -14.07 -15.53
N SER A 27 40.31 -14.19 -14.24
CA SER A 27 40.52 -15.41 -13.47
C SER A 27 39.31 -15.63 -12.56
N SER A 28 38.39 -16.46 -13.04
CA SER A 28 37.24 -16.98 -12.31
C SER A 28 37.72 -17.83 -11.14
N THR A 29 37.75 -17.23 -9.95
CA THR A 29 37.83 -17.99 -8.69
C THR A 29 36.42 -18.08 -8.14
N SER A 30 35.84 -19.27 -8.22
CA SER A 30 34.53 -19.60 -7.65
C SER A 30 34.57 -19.41 -6.13
N ALA A 31 34.17 -18.23 -5.67
CA ALA A 31 33.86 -18.01 -4.27
C ALA A 31 32.52 -18.72 -3.99
N SER A 32 32.61 -19.87 -3.32
CA SER A 32 31.50 -20.58 -2.73
C SER A 32 30.77 -19.63 -1.77
N SER A 33 29.69 -19.02 -2.23
CA SER A 33 28.78 -18.28 -1.36
C SER A 33 28.01 -19.31 -0.55
N THR A 34 28.53 -19.60 0.65
CA THR A 34 27.80 -20.28 1.70
C THR A 34 26.43 -19.63 1.82
N THR A 35 25.40 -20.38 1.44
CA THR A 35 24.00 -20.04 1.69
C THR A 35 23.84 -19.93 3.19
N SER A 36 23.88 -18.70 3.73
CA SER A 36 23.36 -18.40 5.05
C SER A 36 21.86 -18.69 4.99
N THR A 37 21.52 -19.93 5.31
CA THR A 37 20.15 -20.35 5.58
C THR A 37 19.83 -19.74 6.92
N THR A 38 19.38 -18.48 6.93
CA THR A 38 18.79 -17.90 8.13
C THR A 38 17.47 -18.64 8.33
N THR A 39 17.50 -19.64 9.20
CA THR A 39 16.30 -20.28 9.71
C THR A 39 15.56 -19.25 10.56
N THR A 40 14.76 -18.39 9.91
CA THR A 40 13.79 -17.58 10.62
C THR A 40 12.73 -18.57 11.10
N THR A 41 12.85 -19.02 12.34
CA THR A 41 11.77 -19.69 13.07
C THR A 41 10.60 -18.71 13.09
N GLY A 42 9.71 -18.82 12.10
CA GLY A 42 8.53 -17.98 11.99
C GLY A 42 7.68 -18.20 13.23
N GLY A 43 7.36 -17.11 13.94
CA GLY A 43 6.40 -17.16 15.05
C GLY A 43 5.04 -17.70 14.59
N PRO A 44 4.12 -18.00 15.53
CA PRO A 44 2.81 -18.55 15.19
C PRO A 44 2.09 -17.66 14.17
N VAL A 45 1.51 -18.30 13.14
CA VAL A 45 0.67 -17.62 12.15
C VAL A 45 -0.69 -17.34 12.78
N MET A 46 -1.05 -16.07 12.87
CA MET A 46 -2.35 -15.59 13.29
C MET A 46 -3.18 -15.19 12.06
N THR A 47 -4.47 -15.55 12.05
CA THR A 47 -5.41 -15.09 11.01
C THR A 47 -6.29 -13.98 11.56
N LEU A 48 -6.20 -12.80 10.97
CA LEU A 48 -7.03 -11.64 11.26
C LEU A 48 -8.08 -11.49 10.17
N GLN A 49 -9.35 -11.67 10.53
CA GLN A 49 -10.48 -11.47 9.62
C GLN A 49 -11.28 -10.24 10.05
N LEU A 50 -11.34 -9.24 9.17
CA LEU A 50 -11.97 -7.95 9.43
C LEU A 50 -13.05 -7.72 8.38
N LYS A 51 -14.27 -7.46 8.85
CA LYS A 51 -15.35 -6.95 8.01
C LYS A 51 -15.60 -5.49 8.36
N ALA A 52 -15.48 -4.60 7.38
CA ALA A 52 -15.64 -3.17 7.58
C ALA A 52 -16.51 -2.57 6.47
N PRO A 53 -17.63 -1.90 6.80
CA PRO A 53 -18.25 -0.98 5.87
C PRO A 53 -17.34 0.25 5.76
N LEU A 54 -16.96 0.62 4.54
CA LEU A 54 -16.07 1.74 4.29
C LEU A 54 -16.80 2.85 3.53
N SER A 55 -16.63 4.10 3.97
CA SER A 55 -17.18 5.29 3.33
C SER A 55 -16.06 6.19 2.81
N SER A 56 -16.31 6.89 1.71
CA SER A 56 -15.36 7.88 1.17
C SER A 56 -15.26 9.08 2.10
N ALA A 57 -14.07 9.30 2.67
CA ALA A 57 -13.75 10.46 3.50
C ALA A 57 -13.21 11.62 2.65
N SER A 58 -12.46 11.31 1.60
CA SER A 58 -11.89 12.28 0.68
C SER A 58 -11.63 11.62 -0.68
N LYS A 59 -11.72 12.37 -1.77
CA LYS A 59 -11.43 11.86 -3.11
C LYS A 59 -11.01 12.96 -4.06
N ASN A 60 -10.19 12.57 -5.03
CA ASN A 60 -9.88 13.38 -6.21
C ASN A 60 -9.98 12.47 -7.43
N LEU A 61 -11.11 12.56 -8.14
CA LEU A 61 -11.43 11.73 -9.29
C LEU A 61 -11.62 12.60 -10.53
N HIS A 62 -11.08 12.12 -11.64
CA HIS A 62 -11.19 12.72 -12.95
C HIS A 62 -11.96 11.80 -13.89
N SER A 63 -12.63 12.38 -14.87
CA SER A 63 -13.37 11.65 -15.90
C SER A 63 -12.75 11.90 -17.27
N VAL A 64 -12.64 10.82 -18.06
CA VAL A 64 -12.31 10.90 -19.49
C VAL A 64 -13.53 10.39 -20.26
N GLY A 65 -14.23 11.31 -20.93
CA GLY A 65 -15.53 11.00 -21.53
C GLY A 65 -16.56 10.56 -20.47
N THR A 66 -17.49 9.69 -20.87
CA THR A 66 -18.58 9.20 -20.00
C THR A 66 -18.25 7.88 -19.29
N ALA A 67 -17.24 7.15 -19.76
CA ALA A 67 -16.98 5.76 -19.34
C ALA A 67 -15.79 5.61 -18.38
N THR A 68 -14.80 6.49 -18.46
CA THR A 68 -13.53 6.31 -17.76
C THR A 68 -13.41 7.25 -16.56
N GLN A 69 -13.04 6.71 -15.41
CA GLN A 69 -12.76 7.45 -14.18
C GLN A 69 -11.41 7.02 -13.61
N TYR A 70 -10.59 7.97 -13.18
CA TYR A 70 -9.31 7.69 -12.54
C TYR A 70 -9.00 8.69 -11.44
N GLY A 71 -8.10 8.31 -10.53
CA GLY A 71 -7.64 9.18 -9.45
C GLY A 71 -7.59 8.44 -8.13
N TRP A 72 -7.75 9.19 -7.04
CA TRP A 72 -7.54 8.72 -5.69
C TRP A 72 -8.80 8.85 -4.82
N ASN A 73 -8.97 7.93 -3.87
CA ASN A 73 -10.05 7.90 -2.89
C ASN A 73 -9.54 7.38 -1.55
N GLN A 74 -9.80 8.12 -0.48
CA GLN A 74 -9.65 7.70 0.90
C GLN A 74 -10.97 7.11 1.39
N LEU A 75 -10.93 5.85 1.80
CA LEU A 75 -12.07 5.18 2.42
C LEU A 75 -11.75 4.92 3.89
N VAL A 76 -12.70 5.20 4.78
CA VAL A 76 -12.54 4.97 6.22
C VAL A 76 -13.74 4.19 6.74
N GLY A 77 -13.48 3.38 7.77
CA GLY A 77 -14.50 2.69 8.53
C GLY A 77 -13.90 2.00 9.73
N THR A 78 -14.71 1.19 10.39
CA THR A 78 -14.30 0.40 11.54
C THR A 78 -14.68 -1.06 11.35
N SER A 79 -13.91 -1.94 11.96
CA SER A 79 -14.22 -3.36 12.10
C SER A 79 -14.14 -3.74 13.57
N THR A 80 -14.84 -4.81 13.95
CA THR A 80 -14.72 -5.37 15.30
C THR A 80 -14.09 -6.75 15.20
N ASN A 81 -13.01 -6.98 15.95
CA ASN A 81 -12.36 -8.29 16.06
C ASN A 81 -12.06 -8.57 17.53
N TYR A 82 -12.52 -9.72 18.05
CA TYR A 82 -12.43 -10.08 19.47
C TYR A 82 -12.89 -8.99 20.46
N GLY A 83 -13.90 -8.19 20.08
CA GLY A 83 -14.42 -7.10 20.91
C GLY A 83 -13.62 -5.79 20.85
N GLU A 84 -12.48 -5.77 20.16
CA GLU A 84 -11.72 -4.54 19.91
C GLU A 84 -12.24 -3.86 18.63
N SER A 85 -12.46 -2.54 18.71
CA SER A 85 -12.76 -1.69 17.55
C SER A 85 -11.47 -1.33 16.83
N ILE A 86 -11.36 -1.73 15.57
CA ILE A 86 -10.18 -1.54 14.73
C ILE A 86 -10.55 -0.52 13.65
N GLY A 87 -9.86 0.61 13.63
CA GLY A 87 -9.96 1.57 12.53
C GLY A 87 -9.37 0.98 11.25
N VAL A 88 -10.07 1.15 10.14
CA VAL A 88 -9.63 0.71 8.81
C VAL A 88 -9.62 1.92 7.88
N GLU A 89 -8.47 2.21 7.30
CA GLU A 89 -8.30 3.25 6.30
C GLU A 89 -7.71 2.65 5.02
N ILE A 90 -8.30 3.01 3.88
CA ILE A 90 -7.76 2.73 2.56
C ILE A 90 -7.37 4.03 1.87
N LEU A 91 -6.17 4.07 1.32
CA LEU A 91 -5.71 5.10 0.39
C LEU A 91 -5.61 4.45 -0.99
N GLY A 92 -6.68 4.50 -1.78
CA GLY A 92 -6.82 3.77 -3.03
C GLY A 92 -6.70 4.67 -4.26
N ASN A 93 -5.89 4.25 -5.23
CA ASN A 93 -5.89 4.79 -6.59
C ASN A 93 -6.65 3.85 -7.52
N VAL A 94 -7.43 4.43 -8.43
CA VAL A 94 -8.29 3.71 -9.37
C VAL A 94 -8.05 4.20 -10.79
N ALA A 95 -8.20 3.31 -11.76
CA ALA A 95 -8.31 3.63 -13.17
C ALA A 95 -9.34 2.69 -13.79
N TYR A 96 -10.60 3.12 -13.82
CA TYR A 96 -11.73 2.31 -14.23
C TYR A 96 -12.31 2.77 -15.55
N THR A 97 -12.70 1.83 -16.39
CA THR A 97 -13.53 2.03 -17.58
C THR A 97 -14.80 1.21 -17.41
N ASN A 98 -15.96 1.85 -17.53
CA ASN A 98 -17.27 1.25 -17.28
C ASN A 98 -17.35 0.58 -15.89
N GLY A 99 -16.75 1.21 -14.88
CA GLY A 99 -16.72 0.71 -13.50
C GLY A 99 -15.79 -0.49 -13.25
N ALA A 100 -15.07 -0.96 -14.27
CA ALA A 100 -14.11 -2.06 -14.21
C ALA A 100 -12.67 -1.55 -14.36
N GLY A 101 -11.71 -2.17 -13.69
CA GLY A 101 -10.30 -1.85 -13.94
C GLY A 101 -9.40 -2.07 -12.73
N PRO A 102 -8.09 -1.79 -12.88
CA PRO A 102 -7.14 -1.92 -11.80
C PRO A 102 -7.37 -0.89 -10.69
N PHE A 103 -7.04 -1.28 -9.48
CA PHE A 103 -6.82 -0.37 -8.36
C PHE A 103 -5.60 -0.81 -7.56
N PHE A 104 -4.96 0.12 -6.87
CA PHE A 104 -3.86 -0.17 -5.96
C PHE A 104 -3.81 0.87 -4.86
N GLY A 105 -3.08 0.58 -3.79
CA GLY A 105 -2.98 1.51 -2.68
C GLY A 105 -2.47 0.88 -1.42
N PHE A 106 -2.83 1.52 -0.31
CA PHE A 106 -2.44 1.08 1.02
C PHE A 106 -3.67 0.94 1.92
N VAL A 107 -3.59 0.01 2.85
CA VAL A 107 -4.57 -0.17 3.94
C VAL A 107 -3.83 -0.02 5.25
N THR A 108 -4.38 0.79 6.15
CA THR A 108 -3.90 0.94 7.53
C THR A 108 -4.96 0.41 8.48
N TYR A 109 -4.55 -0.51 9.35
CA TYR A 109 -5.34 -0.97 10.47
C TYR A 109 -4.81 -0.32 11.75
N THR A 110 -5.69 0.26 12.56
CA THR A 110 -5.33 0.97 13.79
C THR A 110 -6.13 0.43 14.95
N TRP A 111 -5.43 -0.03 16.00
CA TRP A 111 -6.04 -0.54 17.21
C TRP A 111 -6.24 0.56 18.26
N PRO A 112 -7.08 0.33 19.29
CA PRO A 112 -7.34 1.32 20.34
C PRO A 112 -6.10 1.73 21.14
N ASP A 113 -5.09 0.85 21.23
CA ASP A 113 -3.80 1.11 21.87
C ASP A 113 -2.84 1.96 21.01
N GLY A 114 -3.26 2.32 19.79
CA GLY A 114 -2.45 3.06 18.82
C GLY A 114 -1.51 2.20 17.98
N SER A 115 -1.45 0.88 18.20
CA SER A 115 -0.70 -0.03 17.34
C SER A 115 -1.28 -0.04 15.94
N THR A 116 -0.43 -0.16 14.90
CA THR A 116 -0.87 -0.20 13.51
C THR A 116 -0.28 -1.37 12.72
N ILE A 117 -0.98 -1.77 11.65
CA ILE A 117 -0.43 -2.59 10.57
C ILE A 117 -0.66 -1.87 9.25
N GLY A 118 0.41 -1.66 8.49
CA GLY A 118 0.37 -1.09 7.15
C GLY A 118 0.48 -2.19 6.09
N VAL A 119 -0.39 -2.13 5.08
CA VAL A 119 -0.52 -3.16 4.05
C VAL A 119 -0.58 -2.52 2.67
N ARG A 120 0.10 -3.11 1.68
CA ARG A 120 -0.07 -2.76 0.27
C ARG A 120 -1.11 -3.65 -0.38
N MET A 121 -1.96 -3.06 -1.23
CA MET A 121 -2.92 -3.77 -2.06
C MET A 121 -2.74 -3.41 -3.54
N SER A 122 -2.98 -4.38 -4.42
CA SER A 122 -3.07 -4.18 -5.86
C SER A 122 -4.06 -5.20 -6.42
N GLY A 123 -5.13 -4.75 -7.03
CA GLY A 123 -6.25 -5.60 -7.39
C GLY A 123 -7.07 -5.07 -8.55
N ARG A 124 -8.27 -5.63 -8.70
CA ARG A 124 -9.17 -5.32 -9.81
C ARG A 124 -10.61 -5.20 -9.35
N ALA A 125 -11.30 -4.21 -9.92
CA ALA A 125 -12.74 -4.05 -9.86
C ALA A 125 -13.40 -4.74 -11.07
N VAL A 126 -14.46 -5.50 -10.83
CA VAL A 126 -15.22 -6.24 -11.86
C VAL A 126 -16.72 -5.96 -11.66
N PRO A 127 -17.38 -5.29 -12.62
CA PRO A 127 -18.82 -5.12 -12.61
C PRO A 127 -19.54 -6.47 -12.64
N GLY A 128 -20.57 -6.62 -11.82
CA GLY A 128 -21.51 -7.73 -11.83
C GLY A 128 -22.81 -7.39 -12.55
N ALA A 129 -23.62 -8.41 -12.82
CA ALA A 129 -24.86 -8.27 -13.60
C ALA A 129 -25.91 -7.32 -12.97
N ASN A 130 -25.87 -7.13 -11.65
CA ASN A 130 -26.90 -6.38 -10.91
C ASN A 130 -26.52 -4.92 -10.65
N GLY A 131 -25.62 -4.34 -11.44
CA GLY A 131 -25.09 -2.99 -11.19
C GLY A 131 -24.15 -2.90 -9.97
N THR A 132 -23.88 -4.02 -9.32
CA THR A 132 -22.85 -4.15 -8.29
C THR A 132 -21.48 -4.20 -8.93
N THR A 133 -20.44 -3.79 -8.23
CA THR A 133 -19.06 -4.05 -8.65
C THR A 133 -18.32 -4.70 -7.51
N SER A 134 -17.68 -5.83 -7.82
CA SER A 134 -16.86 -6.60 -6.88
C SER A 134 -15.40 -6.19 -6.98
N PHE A 135 -14.68 -6.29 -5.88
CA PHE A 135 -13.26 -5.99 -5.76
C PHE A 135 -12.53 -7.22 -5.23
N SER A 136 -11.32 -7.44 -5.73
CA SER A 136 -10.38 -8.39 -5.14
C SER A 136 -8.96 -7.89 -5.28
N ALA A 137 -8.17 -7.96 -4.21
CA ALA A 137 -6.75 -7.64 -4.22
C ALA A 137 -5.97 -8.54 -3.24
N PRO A 138 -4.85 -9.15 -3.66
CA PRO A 138 -3.86 -9.63 -2.71
C PRO A 138 -3.35 -8.48 -1.82
N LEU A 139 -3.06 -8.83 -0.58
CA LEU A 139 -2.53 -7.95 0.45
C LEU A 139 -1.11 -8.39 0.81
N ASN A 140 -0.21 -7.42 0.98
CA ASN A 140 1.15 -7.65 1.43
C ASN A 140 1.46 -6.73 2.61
N VAL A 141 1.78 -7.30 3.77
CA VAL A 141 2.10 -6.55 4.98
C VAL A 141 3.46 -5.87 4.82
N LEU A 142 3.46 -4.55 4.96
CA LEU A 142 4.67 -3.73 4.91
C LEU A 142 5.40 -3.73 6.26
N GLY A 143 4.62 -3.75 7.34
CA GLY A 143 5.08 -3.76 8.72
C GLY A 143 4.00 -3.28 9.66
N GLY A 144 4.37 -3.01 10.91
CA GLY A 144 3.47 -2.49 11.92
C GLY A 144 4.20 -1.69 12.98
N THR A 145 3.44 -1.20 13.96
CA THR A 145 3.93 -0.45 15.13
C THR A 145 3.36 -1.05 16.40
N GLY A 146 3.86 -0.60 17.56
CA GLY A 146 3.40 -1.09 18.86
C GLY A 146 3.53 -2.61 18.98
N ARG A 147 2.44 -3.29 19.34
CA ARG A 147 2.42 -4.75 19.49
C ARG A 147 2.65 -5.53 18.18
N TYR A 148 2.65 -4.83 17.03
CA TYR A 148 2.88 -5.40 15.70
C TYR A 148 4.19 -4.94 15.06
N GLY A 149 5.15 -4.42 15.83
CA GLY A 149 6.39 -3.83 15.29
C GLY A 149 7.18 -4.71 14.31
N ALA A 150 7.19 -6.03 14.51
CA ALA A 150 7.93 -6.98 13.68
C ALA A 150 7.03 -7.82 12.75
N VAL A 151 5.76 -7.43 12.59
CA VAL A 151 4.77 -8.20 11.85
C VAL A 151 5.15 -8.38 10.38
N LYS A 152 4.94 -9.60 9.87
CA LYS A 152 4.97 -9.94 8.45
C LYS A 152 3.71 -10.68 8.08
N GLY A 153 3.37 -10.72 6.80
CA GLY A 153 2.18 -11.44 6.37
C GLY A 153 1.69 -11.09 4.98
N THR A 154 0.67 -11.82 4.57
CA THR A 154 -0.06 -11.63 3.32
C THR A 154 -1.53 -11.83 3.56
N GLY A 155 -2.36 -11.49 2.58
CA GLY A 155 -3.78 -11.68 2.72
C GLY A 155 -4.58 -11.43 1.46
N LEU A 156 -5.88 -11.30 1.65
CA LEU A 156 -6.83 -11.01 0.60
C LEU A 156 -7.80 -9.92 1.08
N PHE A 157 -7.97 -8.91 0.24
CA PHE A 157 -9.08 -7.97 0.32
C PHE A 157 -10.12 -8.36 -0.71
N THR A 158 -11.37 -8.50 -0.27
CA THR A 158 -12.54 -8.57 -1.13
C THR A 158 -13.54 -7.50 -0.72
N GLY A 159 -14.36 -7.08 -1.67
CA GLY A 159 -15.46 -6.19 -1.34
C GLY A 159 -16.46 -6.06 -2.46
N SER A 160 -17.52 -5.30 -2.19
CA SER A 160 -18.51 -4.94 -3.18
C SER A 160 -19.05 -3.55 -2.93
N ARG A 161 -19.38 -2.84 -4.01
CA ARG A 161 -20.19 -1.63 -3.96
C ARG A 161 -21.42 -1.78 -4.84
N SER A 162 -22.51 -1.18 -4.42
CA SER A 162 -23.70 -0.95 -5.24
C SER A 162 -23.73 0.54 -5.57
N GLY A 163 -23.15 0.95 -6.69
CA GLY A 163 -23.11 2.36 -7.08
C GLY A 163 -21.84 2.82 -7.78
N VAL A 164 -21.77 4.15 -7.96
CA VAL A 164 -20.64 4.84 -8.60
C VAL A 164 -19.38 4.77 -7.75
N VAL A 165 -18.23 5.12 -8.33
CA VAL A 165 -16.96 5.20 -7.59
C VAL A 165 -17.07 6.23 -6.47
N GLY A 166 -16.73 5.82 -5.25
CA GLY A 166 -16.86 6.63 -4.04
C GLY A 166 -18.14 6.38 -3.24
N SER A 167 -19.08 5.56 -3.73
CA SER A 167 -20.14 5.00 -2.88
C SER A 167 -19.55 4.10 -1.79
N PRO A 168 -20.26 3.89 -0.66
CA PRO A 168 -19.83 2.97 0.39
C PRO A 168 -19.51 1.57 -0.15
N VAL A 169 -18.53 0.93 0.47
CA VAL A 169 -18.00 -0.39 0.09
C VAL A 169 -18.10 -1.33 1.27
N GLU A 170 -18.80 -2.45 1.07
CA GLU A 170 -18.74 -3.59 1.98
C GLU A 170 -17.42 -4.31 1.75
N SER A 171 -16.56 -4.36 2.78
CA SER A 171 -15.20 -4.86 2.65
C SER A 171 -14.91 -5.99 3.64
N THR A 172 -14.20 -7.02 3.16
CA THR A 172 -13.63 -8.09 3.98
C THR A 172 -12.13 -8.17 3.74
N PHE A 173 -11.37 -8.22 4.82
CA PHE A 173 -9.93 -8.40 4.82
C PHE A 173 -9.58 -9.66 5.59
N THR A 174 -8.80 -10.53 4.98
CA THR A 174 -8.22 -11.69 5.63
C THR A 174 -6.72 -11.54 5.57
N LEU A 175 -6.06 -11.35 6.71
CA LEU A 175 -4.62 -11.29 6.83
C LEU A 175 -4.11 -12.53 7.58
N HIS A 176 -3.09 -13.17 7.02
CA HIS A 176 -2.30 -14.17 7.71
C HIS A 176 -0.99 -13.51 8.11
N ILE A 177 -0.82 -13.27 9.41
CA ILE A 177 0.32 -12.55 9.95
C ILE A 177 1.13 -13.42 10.89
N THR A 178 2.44 -13.22 10.86
CA THR A 178 3.38 -13.79 11.83
C THR A 178 3.99 -12.64 12.61
N ASN A 179 3.90 -12.69 13.93
CA ASN A 179 4.72 -11.86 14.80
C ASN A 179 5.88 -12.74 15.25
N PRO A 180 7.15 -12.41 14.92
CA PRO A 180 8.25 -13.08 15.59
C PRO A 180 8.10 -12.78 17.08
N THR A 181 7.98 -13.84 17.89
CA THR A 181 7.89 -13.73 19.34
C THR A 181 9.06 -12.88 19.84
N ASN A 182 8.74 -11.80 20.57
CA ASN A 182 9.73 -11.05 21.36
C ASN A 182 10.41 -11.97 22.37
#